data_AF-A0A950TPI8-F1
#
_entry.id   AF-A0A950TPI8-F1
#
_cell.length_a   1.000
_cell.length_b   1.000
_cell.length_c   1.000
_cell.angle_alpha   90.00
_cell.angle_beta   90.00
_cell.angle_gamma   90.00
#
_symmetry.space_group_name_H-M   'P 1'
#
loop_
_entity.id
_entity.type
_entity.pdbx_description
1 polymer ?
#
loop_
_entity_poly.entity_id
_entity_poly.type
_entity_poly.pdbx_seq_one_letter_code
_entity_poly.pdbx_strand_id
1 'polypeptide(L)'
;DSHGEFIIEHYWGYTDRGHGRVDEYEVEHPRWELFSVADPKIDVDFGATYGDEFGFLSSKEPYSVLLAKGSQIAVYKGMTVHS
;
A
#
# COMPACT_ATOMS: atom_id res chain seq x y z
N ASP A 1 7.25 -5.99 16.90
CA ASP A 1 6.62 -5.43 15.70
C ASP A 1 7.67 -4.69 14.89
N SER A 2 7.81 -5.05 13.61
CA SER A 2 8.76 -4.42 12.68
C SER A 2 8.11 -3.29 11.87
N HIS A 3 8.92 -2.42 11.28
CA HIS A 3 8.44 -1.38 10.37
C HIS A 3 7.63 -1.94 9.18
N GLY A 4 8.03 -3.11 8.66
CA GLY A 4 7.33 -3.75 7.54
C GLY A 4 5.95 -4.29 7.92
N GLU A 5 5.84 -4.93 9.09
CA GLU A 5 4.54 -5.41 9.61
C GLU A 5 3.58 -4.26 9.84
N PHE A 6 4.07 -3.14 10.37
CA PHE A 6 3.25 -1.94 10.53
C PHE A 6 2.68 -1.48 9.19
N ILE A 7 3.45 -1.49 8.10
CA ILE A 7 2.96 -1.03 6.79
C ILE A 7 1.97 -2.00 6.14
N ILE A 8 2.23 -3.31 6.18
CA ILE A 8 1.48 -4.29 5.36
C ILE A 8 0.30 -4.93 6.07
N GLU A 9 0.27 -4.98 7.41
CA GLU A 9 -0.79 -5.64 8.17
C GLU A 9 -1.94 -4.66 8.53
N HIS A 10 -2.39 -3.90 7.53
CA HIS A 10 -3.51 -2.97 7.63
C HIS A 10 -4.77 -3.57 7.01
N TYR A 11 -5.74 -3.92 7.85
CA TYR A 11 -6.95 -4.63 7.44
C TYR A 11 -8.12 -3.71 7.05
N TRP A 12 -8.03 -2.40 7.28
CA TRP A 12 -9.10 -1.45 7.00
C TRP A 12 -8.62 -0.32 6.11
N GLY A 13 -9.38 -0.05 5.05
CA GLY A 13 -9.16 1.07 4.14
C GLY A 13 -10.34 2.03 4.12
N TYR A 14 -10.05 3.29 3.83
CA TYR A 14 -11.03 4.37 3.78
C TYR A 14 -10.89 5.11 2.45
N THR A 15 -11.99 5.31 1.74
CA THR A 15 -12.03 6.04 0.47
C THR A 15 -13.03 7.19 0.57
N ASP A 16 -12.54 8.41 0.44
CA ASP A 16 -13.40 9.58 0.29
C ASP A 16 -14.15 9.49 -1.06
N ARG A 17 -15.47 9.58 -1.01
CA ARG A 17 -16.38 9.56 -2.17
C ARG A 17 -16.93 10.94 -2.49
N GLY A 18 -16.49 11.98 -1.78
CA GLY A 18 -17.01 13.34 -1.86
C GLY A 18 -18.33 13.51 -1.12
N HIS A 19 -18.80 14.76 -1.04
CA HIS A 19 -20.06 15.13 -0.38
C HIS A 19 -20.18 14.69 1.09
N GLY A 20 -19.06 14.67 1.82
CA GLY A 20 -19.03 14.22 3.21
C GLY A 20 -19.30 12.73 3.38
N ARG A 21 -19.03 11.92 2.34
CA ARG A 21 -19.19 10.46 2.38
C ARG A 21 -17.84 9.79 2.27
N VAL A 22 -17.56 8.91 3.22
CA VAL A 22 -16.41 8.01 3.21
C VAL A 22 -16.92 6.57 3.16
N ASP A 23 -16.37 5.77 2.26
CA ASP A 23 -16.57 4.32 2.28
C ASP A 23 -15.43 3.67 3.04
N GLU A 24 -15.79 2.86 4.03
CA GLU A 24 -14.89 1.94 4.70
C GLU A 24 -14.95 0.57 4.02
N TYR A 25 -13.81 -0.12 3.96
CA TYR A 25 -13.75 -1.50 3.50
C TYR A 25 -12.70 -2.29 4.29
N GLU A 26 -12.99 -3.56 4.49
CA GLU A 26 -12.09 -4.51 5.15
C GLU A 26 -11.35 -5.32 4.10
N VAL A 27 -10.05 -5.54 4.31
CA VAL A 27 -9.20 -6.38 3.49
C VAL A 27 -8.70 -7.52 4.38
N GLU A 28 -9.16 -8.74 4.09
CA GLU A 28 -8.60 -9.93 4.73
C GLU A 28 -7.51 -10.54 3.85
N HIS A 29 -6.37 -10.81 4.47
CA HIS A 29 -5.31 -11.61 3.89
C HIS A 29 -4.64 -12.43 4.99
N PRO A 30 -4.09 -13.62 4.69
CA PRO A 30 -3.16 -14.26 5.61
C PRO A 30 -1.95 -13.35 5.82
N ARG A 31 -1.32 -13.43 6.99
CA ARG A 31 -0.06 -12.74 7.27
C ARG A 31 0.94 -13.07 6.17
N TRP A 32 1.53 -12.04 5.57
CA TRP A 32 2.46 -12.25 4.46
C TRP A 32 3.84 -12.63 4.96
N GLU A 33 4.43 -13.60 4.26
CA GLU A 33 5.82 -13.98 4.47
C GLU A 33 6.72 -12.92 3.85
N LEU A 34 7.52 -12.26 4.68
CA LEU A 34 8.48 -11.24 4.26
C LEU A 34 9.86 -11.84 4.04
N PHE A 35 10.53 -11.38 2.99
CA PHE A 35 11.90 -11.75 2.65
C PHE A 35 12.84 -10.57 2.80
N SER A 36 14.10 -10.85 3.16
CA SER A 36 15.17 -9.87 3.10
C SER A 36 15.52 -9.56 1.64
N VAL A 37 15.71 -8.28 1.35
CA VAL A 37 16.09 -7.80 0.02
C VAL A 37 17.53 -7.32 0.09
N ALA A 38 18.43 -8.01 -0.61
CA ALA A 38 19.87 -7.72 -0.56
C ALA A 38 20.31 -6.65 -1.58
N ASP A 39 19.72 -6.65 -2.77
CA ASP A 39 20.05 -5.72 -3.86
C ASP A 39 18.78 -5.33 -4.64
N PRO A 40 18.00 -4.36 -4.12
CA PRO A 40 16.76 -3.95 -4.75
C PRO A 40 17.02 -3.11 -6.00
N LYS A 41 16.57 -3.59 -7.17
CA LYS A 41 16.52 -2.79 -8.39
C LYS A 41 15.13 -2.19 -8.58
N ILE A 42 15.03 -0.87 -8.58
CA ILE A 42 13.81 -0.13 -8.90
C ILE A 42 13.94 0.41 -10.32
N ASP A 43 13.16 -0.15 -11.24
CA ASP A 43 13.16 0.21 -12.67
C ASP A 43 11.76 0.71 -13.05
N VAL A 44 11.40 1.87 -12.51
CA VAL A 44 10.08 2.49 -12.65
C VAL A 44 10.27 3.97 -12.97
N ASP A 45 9.64 4.43 -14.04
CA ASP A 45 9.46 5.86 -14.27
C ASP A 45 8.24 6.32 -13.47
N PHE A 46 8.50 6.89 -12.28
CA PHE A 46 7.44 7.35 -11.39
C PHE A 46 6.67 8.54 -11.96
N GLY A 47 7.32 9.38 -12.78
CA GLY A 47 6.68 10.50 -13.46
C GLY A 47 5.64 10.01 -14.47
N ALA A 48 6.04 9.06 -15.32
CA ALA A 48 5.13 8.47 -16.30
C ALA A 48 4.02 7.61 -15.66
N THR A 49 4.30 6.94 -14.54
CA THR A 49 3.36 6.00 -13.89
C THR A 49 2.34 6.70 -13.00
N TYR A 50 2.78 7.71 -12.23
CA TYR A 50 1.98 8.35 -11.19
C TYR A 50 1.75 9.86 -11.41
N GLY A 51 2.41 10.47 -12.39
CA GLY A 51 2.35 11.91 -12.68
C GLY A 51 3.66 12.63 -12.36
N ASP A 52 3.90 13.74 -13.05
CA ASP A 52 5.17 14.50 -12.96
C ASP A 52 5.51 14.93 -11.52
N GLU A 53 4.51 15.19 -10.67
CA GLU A 53 4.75 15.52 -9.27
C GLU A 53 5.46 14.40 -8.48
N PHE A 54 5.40 13.15 -8.95
CA PHE A 54 6.06 11.99 -8.36
C PHE A 54 7.38 11.63 -9.04
N GLY A 55 7.76 12.31 -10.14
CA GLY A 55 8.98 12.02 -10.89
C GLY A 55 10.27 12.10 -10.07
N PHE A 56 10.27 12.89 -8.98
CA PHE A 56 11.43 12.98 -8.08
C PHE A 56 11.80 11.63 -7.43
N LEU A 57 10.84 10.71 -7.28
CA LEU A 57 11.05 9.39 -6.67
C LEU A 57 12.02 8.52 -7.48
N SER A 58 12.12 8.73 -8.80
CA SER A 58 13.03 7.99 -9.68
C SER A 58 14.52 8.16 -9.31
N SER A 59 14.85 9.19 -8.53
CA SER A 59 16.21 9.49 -8.07
C SER A 59 16.42 9.32 -6.56
N LYS A 60 15.40 8.86 -5.83
CA LYS A 60 15.45 8.73 -4.37
C LYS A 60 15.84 7.33 -3.97
N GLU A 61 16.70 7.24 -2.96
CA GLU A 61 16.98 5.98 -2.28
C GLU A 61 15.80 5.65 -1.34
N PRO A 62 15.22 4.43 -1.44
CA PRO A 62 14.13 4.04 -0.56
C PRO A 62 14.64 3.88 0.88
N TYR A 63 13.86 4.36 1.85
CA TYR A 63 14.19 4.21 3.27
C TYR A 63 14.14 2.74 3.72
N SER A 64 13.20 1.97 3.17
CA SER A 64 13.04 0.54 3.43
C SER A 64 12.50 -0.16 2.20
N VAL A 65 12.98 -1.37 1.92
CA VAL A 65 12.46 -2.23 0.87
C VAL A 65 11.91 -3.52 1.50
N LEU A 66 10.68 -3.85 1.16
CA LEU A 66 9.97 -5.03 1.65
C LEU A 66 9.59 -5.89 0.45
N LEU A 67 9.89 -7.19 0.52
CA LEU A 67 9.41 -8.18 -0.44
C LEU A 67 8.49 -9.15 0.28
N ALA A 68 7.21 -9.11 -0.06
CA ALA A 68 6.19 -9.99 0.50
C ALA A 68 5.82 -11.08 -0.51
N LYS A 69 5.67 -12.32 -0.03
CA LYS A 69 5.00 -13.36 -0.80
C LYS A 69 3.52 -13.02 -0.88
N GLY A 70 3.05 -12.60 -2.05
CA GLY A 70 1.64 -12.30 -2.27
C GLY A 70 0.74 -13.49 -1.93
N SER A 71 -0.52 -13.20 -1.62
CA SER A 71 -1.56 -14.19 -1.34
C SER A 71 -2.84 -13.86 -2.07
N GLN A 72 -3.80 -14.78 -2.02
CA GLN A 72 -5.19 -14.42 -2.24
C GLN A 72 -5.64 -13.45 -1.14
N ILE A 73 -6.48 -12.49 -1.52
CA ILE A 73 -7.08 -11.52 -0.62
C ILE A 73 -8.61 -11.54 -0.81
N ALA A 74 -9.34 -11.17 0.23
CA ALA A 74 -10.76 -10.88 0.17
C ALA A 74 -10.99 -9.42 0.56
N VAL A 75 -11.91 -8.75 -0.16
CA VAL A 75 -12.30 -7.37 0.14
C VAL A 75 -13.78 -7.36 0.48
N TYR A 76 -14.09 -6.85 1.66
CA TYR A 76 -15.46 -6.76 2.15
C TYR A 76 -15.87 -5.30 2.23
N LYS A 77 -17.09 -5.03 1.78
CA LYS A 77 -17.68 -3.70 1.93
C LYS A 77 -17.96 -3.45 3.41
N GLY A 78 -17.31 -2.44 3.96
CA GLY A 78 -17.57 -1.95 5.32
C GLY A 78 -18.74 -0.97 5.33
N MET A 79 -18.72 -0.04 6.29
CA MET A 79 -19.79 0.93 6.45
C MET A 79 -19.58 2.16 5.56
N THR A 80 -20.68 2.80 5.17
CA THR A 80 -20.62 4.18 4.67
C THR A 80 -20.70 5.11 5.86
N VAL A 81 -19.67 5.94 6.04
CA VAL A 81 -19.58 6.96 7.08
C VAL A 81 -19.93 8.30 6.48
N HIS A 82 -20.78 9.06 7.16
CA HIS A 82 -21.10 10.44 6.81
C HIS A 82 -20.35 11.37 7.77
N SER A 83 -19.54 12.27 7.22
CA SER A 83 -18.75 13.27 7.96
C SER A 83 -19.43 14.64 7.95
#